data_AF-A0A831ZL78-F1
#
_entry.id   AF-A0A831ZL78-F1
#
_cell.length_a   1.000
_cell.length_b   1.000
_cell.length_c   1.000
_cell.angle_alpha   90.00
_cell.angle_beta   90.00
_cell.angle_gamma   90.00
#
_symmetry.space_group_name_H-M   'P 1'
#
loop_
_entity.id
_entity.type
_entity.pdbx_description
1 polymer ?
#
loop_
_entity_poly.entity_id
_entity_poly.type
_entity_poly.pdbx_seq_one_letter_code
_entity_poly.pdbx_strand_id
1 'polypeptide(L)'
;DSKYLSLYQILSATALQYKMENVPPNLAGAVIESIIDGTPYPTSLLQQCIRRIRAEQNVNRTRAAILKAYLNRFNKIHKPNEKEITMSLDPNNTNVAYRIGRLFAVLEKIQEEANPGINATIRDRFYGAASSSPITVFPRLLSLKNSHLKKLNEGRKIYFEKLITDIFCEIKSFPTNLSLNEQANFAIGYYHQRQDFFTKKSDKEETELNNN
;
A
#
# COMPACT_ATOMS: atom_id res chain seq x y z
N ASP A 1 -14.74 7.41 10.37
CA ASP A 1 -14.03 6.17 10.75
C ASP A 1 -13.67 6.13 12.22
N SER A 2 -13.85 4.97 12.86
CA SER A 2 -13.40 4.73 14.23
C SER A 2 -11.87 4.77 14.33
N LYS A 3 -11.38 5.46 15.37
CA LYS A 3 -9.94 5.57 15.69
C LYS A 3 -9.30 4.19 15.93
N TYR A 4 -10.06 3.27 16.53
CA TYR A 4 -9.59 1.93 16.88
C TYR A 4 -10.30 0.85 16.05
N LEU A 5 -9.56 -0.19 15.71
CA LEU A 5 -10.07 -1.39 15.04
C LEU A 5 -10.36 -2.47 16.07
N SER A 6 -11.56 -3.02 16.04
CA SER A 6 -11.91 -4.20 16.86
C SER A 6 -11.22 -5.45 16.34
N LEU A 7 -11.07 -6.46 17.19
CA LEU A 7 -10.55 -7.77 16.78
C LEU A 7 -11.39 -8.38 15.65
N TYR A 8 -12.72 -8.21 15.71
CA TYR A 8 -13.63 -8.64 14.64
C TYR A 8 -13.26 -8.00 13.29
N GLN A 9 -13.05 -6.68 13.26
CA GLN A 9 -12.66 -5.96 12.03
C GLN A 9 -11.29 -6.43 11.50
N ILE A 10 -10.35 -6.71 12.41
CA ILE A 10 -9.02 -7.21 12.05
C ILE A 10 -9.12 -8.58 11.38
N LEU A 11 -9.82 -9.53 12.02
CA LEU A 11 -9.91 -10.91 11.54
C LEU A 11 -10.78 -11.03 10.27
N SER A 12 -11.93 -10.35 10.23
CA SER A 12 -12.79 -10.33 9.04
C SER A 12 -12.07 -9.75 7.82
N ALA A 13 -11.21 -8.74 7.99
CA ALA A 13 -10.46 -8.16 6.88
C ALA A 13 -9.45 -9.12 6.22
N THR A 14 -9.06 -10.21 6.91
CA THR A 14 -8.20 -11.26 6.35
C THR A 14 -8.98 -12.44 5.75
N ALA A 15 -10.31 -12.41 5.83
CA ALA A 15 -11.20 -13.45 5.37
C ALA A 15 -11.87 -13.11 4.03
N LEU A 16 -12.36 -14.14 3.32
CA LEU A 16 -13.15 -13.94 2.11
C LEU A 16 -14.49 -13.28 2.47
N GLN A 17 -14.89 -12.26 1.71
CA GLN A 17 -16.16 -11.52 1.88
C GLN A 17 -16.34 -10.89 3.28
N TYR A 18 -15.26 -10.71 4.05
CA TYR A 18 -15.33 -10.20 5.43
C TYR A 18 -16.17 -11.07 6.39
N LYS A 19 -16.36 -12.35 6.07
CA LYS A 19 -17.14 -13.26 6.91
C LYS A 19 -16.23 -13.99 7.90
N MET A 20 -16.59 -13.96 9.17
CA MET A 20 -15.81 -14.62 10.24
C MET A 20 -15.76 -16.14 10.09
N GLU A 21 -16.77 -16.75 9.47
CA GLU A 21 -16.77 -18.20 9.15
C GLU A 21 -15.58 -18.62 8.27
N ASN A 22 -15.02 -17.69 7.49
CA ASN A 22 -13.87 -17.92 6.61
C ASN A 22 -12.52 -17.66 7.30
N VAL A 23 -12.52 -17.24 8.56
CA VAL A 23 -11.31 -17.05 9.37
C VAL A 23 -10.87 -18.41 9.91
N PRO A 24 -9.61 -18.82 9.74
CA PRO A 24 -9.13 -20.06 10.32
C PRO A 24 -9.28 -20.07 11.85
N PRO A 25 -9.78 -21.17 12.45
CA PRO A 25 -10.21 -21.20 13.84
C PRO A 25 -9.09 -20.82 14.82
N ASN A 26 -7.85 -21.21 14.53
CA ASN A 26 -6.70 -20.96 15.40
C ASN A 26 -6.15 -19.53 15.28
N LEU A 27 -6.55 -18.75 14.26
CA LEU A 27 -5.99 -17.42 14.04
C LEU A 27 -6.42 -16.44 15.14
N ALA A 28 -7.69 -16.50 15.56
CA ALA A 28 -8.23 -15.59 16.55
C ALA A 28 -7.48 -15.72 17.89
N GLY A 29 -7.30 -16.95 18.37
CA GLY A 29 -6.57 -17.25 19.60
C GLY A 29 -5.11 -16.78 19.53
N ALA A 30 -4.39 -17.13 18.46
CA ALA A 30 -2.98 -16.76 18.30
C ALA A 30 -2.76 -15.24 18.21
N VAL A 31 -3.71 -14.49 17.62
CA VAL A 31 -3.66 -13.02 17.59
C VAL A 31 -3.90 -12.44 18.99
N ILE A 32 -4.87 -12.96 19.75
CA ILE A 32 -5.13 -12.51 21.13
C ILE A 32 -3.92 -12.78 22.02
N GLU A 33 -3.35 -13.99 21.95
CA GLU A 33 -2.13 -14.37 22.67
C GLU A 33 -0.99 -13.37 22.37
N SER A 34 -0.76 -13.06 21.10
CA SER A 34 0.24 -12.05 20.71
C SER A 34 -0.04 -10.65 21.25
N ILE A 35 -1.32 -10.28 21.41
CA ILE A 35 -1.71 -8.98 21.98
C ILE A 35 -1.41 -8.94 23.49
N ILE A 36 -1.73 -10.01 24.21
CA ILE A 36 -1.56 -10.10 25.67
C ILE A 36 -0.08 -10.24 26.04
N ASP A 37 0.63 -11.16 25.38
CA ASP A 37 2.02 -11.50 25.73
C ASP A 37 3.03 -10.55 25.08
N GLY A 38 2.59 -9.71 24.13
CA GLY A 38 3.46 -8.80 23.40
C GLY A 38 4.42 -9.49 22.42
N THR A 39 4.20 -10.76 22.12
CA THR A 39 4.99 -11.57 21.17
C THR A 39 4.70 -11.17 19.71
N PRO A 40 5.54 -11.58 18.73
CA PRO A 40 5.28 -11.31 17.32
C PRO A 40 3.90 -11.82 16.90
N TYR A 41 3.18 -11.05 16.08
CA TYR A 41 1.92 -11.51 15.51
C TYR A 41 2.11 -12.77 14.66
N PRO A 42 1.08 -13.63 14.53
CA PRO A 42 1.19 -14.87 13.77
C PRO A 42 1.51 -14.62 12.30
N THR A 43 2.45 -15.37 11.73
CA THR A 43 2.79 -15.31 10.30
C THR A 43 1.58 -15.61 9.41
N SER A 44 0.65 -16.42 9.90
CA SER A 44 -0.62 -16.72 9.23
C SER A 44 -1.51 -15.48 9.06
N LEU A 45 -1.47 -14.50 9.98
CA LEU A 45 -2.18 -13.24 9.85
C LEU A 45 -1.66 -12.45 8.65
N LEU A 46 -0.34 -12.31 8.55
CA LEU A 46 0.35 -11.64 7.45
C LEU A 46 0.00 -12.30 6.10
N GLN A 47 0.17 -13.62 6.02
CA GLN A 47 -0.08 -14.39 4.81
C GLN A 47 -1.52 -14.27 4.32
N GLN A 48 -2.50 -14.38 5.23
CA GLN A 48 -3.91 -14.24 4.86
C GLN A 48 -4.23 -12.83 4.38
N CYS A 49 -3.74 -11.80 5.08
CA CYS A 49 -3.94 -10.42 4.69
C CYS A 49 -3.38 -10.16 3.28
N ILE A 50 -2.13 -10.52 3.01
CA ILE A 50 -1.50 -10.38 1.69
C ILE A 50 -2.27 -11.14 0.62
N ARG A 51 -2.68 -12.39 0.91
CA ARG A 51 -3.45 -13.21 -0.03
C ARG A 51 -4.78 -12.57 -0.40
N ARG A 52 -5.49 -11.96 0.58
CA ARG A 52 -6.75 -11.25 0.30
C ARG A 52 -6.52 -9.97 -0.49
N ILE A 53 -5.50 -9.19 -0.15
CA ILE A 53 -5.10 -8.00 -0.92
C ILE A 53 -4.85 -8.37 -2.38
N ARG A 54 -4.14 -9.47 -2.64
CA ARG A 54 -3.87 -9.90 -4.03
C ARG A 54 -5.11 -10.36 -4.76
N ALA A 55 -5.99 -11.10 -4.10
CA ALA A 55 -7.22 -11.61 -4.71
C ALA A 55 -8.20 -10.48 -5.04
N GLU A 56 -8.31 -9.48 -4.17
CA GLU A 56 -9.24 -8.35 -4.34
C GLU A 56 -8.58 -7.11 -4.97
N GLN A 57 -7.25 -7.13 -5.13
CA GLN A 57 -6.43 -6.04 -5.67
C GLN A 57 -6.64 -4.71 -4.93
N ASN A 58 -7.04 -4.78 -3.67
CA ASN A 58 -7.42 -3.63 -2.86
C ASN A 58 -6.75 -3.66 -1.49
N VAL A 59 -6.04 -2.58 -1.17
CA VAL A 59 -5.46 -2.31 0.14
C VAL A 59 -6.36 -1.31 0.84
N ASN A 60 -7.22 -1.78 1.74
CA ASN A 60 -8.05 -0.92 2.58
C ASN A 60 -7.30 -0.49 3.85
N ARG A 61 -7.88 0.46 4.59
CA ARG A 61 -7.34 0.97 5.87
C ARG A 61 -7.01 -0.15 6.86
N THR A 62 -7.95 -1.09 7.03
CA THR A 62 -7.81 -2.18 8.00
C THR A 62 -6.65 -3.11 7.64
N ARG A 63 -6.53 -3.51 6.38
CA ARG A 63 -5.45 -4.36 5.88
C ARG A 63 -4.10 -3.65 5.97
N ALA A 64 -4.02 -2.37 5.59
CA ALA A 64 -2.80 -1.58 5.78
C ALA A 64 -2.40 -1.51 7.26
N ALA A 65 -3.35 -1.30 8.17
CA ALA A 65 -3.12 -1.28 9.60
C ALA A 65 -2.63 -2.63 10.15
N ILE A 66 -3.19 -3.75 9.68
CA ILE A 66 -2.75 -5.12 10.05
C ILE A 66 -1.30 -5.34 9.63
N LEU A 67 -0.98 -5.05 8.36
CA LEU A 67 0.36 -5.22 7.81
C LEU A 67 1.39 -4.35 8.57
N LYS A 68 1.03 -3.10 8.86
CA LYS A 68 1.85 -2.21 9.66
C LYS A 68 2.07 -2.76 11.07
N ALA A 69 1.00 -3.16 11.76
CA ALA A 69 1.08 -3.67 13.13
C ALA A 69 1.97 -4.92 13.21
N TYR A 70 1.84 -5.81 12.22
CA TYR A 70 2.72 -6.96 12.04
C TYR A 70 4.18 -6.53 11.89
N LEU A 71 4.48 -5.67 10.91
CA LEU A 71 5.86 -5.27 10.60
C LEU A 71 6.52 -4.49 11.74
N ASN A 72 5.81 -3.55 12.38
CA ASN A 72 6.36 -2.79 13.50
C ASN A 72 6.70 -3.71 14.67
N ARG A 73 5.82 -4.68 14.99
CA ARG A 73 6.11 -5.64 16.07
C ARG A 73 7.24 -6.60 15.72
N PHE A 74 7.26 -7.10 14.49
CA PHE A 74 8.35 -7.93 13.97
C PHE A 74 9.70 -7.20 14.03
N ASN A 75 9.75 -5.95 13.54
CA ASN A 75 10.97 -5.15 13.54
C ASN A 75 11.42 -4.78 14.95
N LYS A 76 10.51 -4.44 15.86
CA LYS A 76 10.85 -4.17 17.27
C LYS A 76 11.63 -5.34 17.91
N ILE A 77 11.31 -6.58 17.54
CA ILE A 77 11.91 -7.79 18.12
C ILE A 77 13.16 -8.22 17.36
N HIS A 78 13.16 -8.17 16.02
CA HIS A 78 14.25 -8.71 15.20
C HIS A 78 15.21 -7.66 14.63
N LYS A 79 14.81 -6.39 14.58
CA LYS A 79 15.53 -5.26 13.96
C LYS A 79 15.31 -3.97 14.78
N PRO A 80 15.86 -3.88 16.00
CA PRO A 80 15.54 -2.80 16.94
C PRO A 80 15.91 -1.39 16.45
N ASN A 81 16.83 -1.29 15.48
CA ASN A 81 17.24 -0.01 14.89
C ASN A 81 16.40 0.42 13.68
N GLU A 82 15.45 -0.41 13.24
CA GLU A 82 14.57 -0.08 12.12
C GLU A 82 13.52 0.96 12.58
N LYS A 83 13.38 2.04 11.81
CA LYS A 83 12.40 3.08 12.09
C LYS A 83 10.97 2.50 12.04
N GLU A 84 10.15 2.87 13.01
CA GLU A 84 8.75 2.46 13.04
C GLU A 84 7.97 3.07 11.86
N ILE A 85 7.13 2.25 11.20
CA ILE A 85 6.25 2.72 10.14
C ILE A 85 5.09 3.50 10.78
N THR A 86 4.97 4.79 10.48
CA THR A 86 3.90 5.66 10.97
C THR A 86 2.60 5.48 10.15
N MET A 87 1.53 6.22 10.46
CA MET A 87 0.24 6.08 9.75
C MET A 87 0.16 6.92 8.46
N SER A 88 1.16 7.78 8.22
CA SER A 88 1.19 8.71 7.10
C SER A 88 2.29 8.33 6.12
N LEU A 89 2.21 8.91 4.92
CA LEU A 89 3.28 8.84 3.95
C LEU A 89 4.60 9.32 4.58
N ASP A 90 5.61 8.45 4.61
CA ASP A 90 7.00 8.82 4.85
C ASP A 90 7.75 8.91 3.51
N PRO A 91 8.03 10.13 2.98
CA PRO A 91 8.74 10.31 1.73
C PRO A 91 10.19 9.81 1.78
N ASN A 92 10.78 9.79 2.98
CA ASN A 92 12.21 9.49 3.22
C ASN A 92 12.45 8.02 3.58
N ASN A 93 11.44 7.17 3.49
CA ASN A 93 11.57 5.75 3.78
C ASN A 93 12.45 5.08 2.71
N THR A 94 13.59 4.51 3.12
CA THR A 94 14.60 3.90 2.24
C THR A 94 14.28 2.45 1.85
N ASN A 95 13.20 1.86 2.41
CA ASN A 95 12.79 0.51 2.08
C ASN A 95 12.34 0.41 0.61
N VAL A 96 13.08 -0.39 -0.17
CA VAL A 96 12.85 -0.55 -1.62
C VAL A 96 11.42 -1.00 -1.93
N ALA A 97 10.87 -1.97 -1.19
CA ALA A 97 9.53 -2.47 -1.44
C ALA A 97 8.46 -1.40 -1.14
N TYR A 98 8.62 -0.63 -0.06
CA TYR A 98 7.75 0.51 0.25
C TYR A 98 7.77 1.57 -0.87
N ARG A 99 8.97 1.93 -1.36
CA ARG A 99 9.14 2.88 -2.48
C ARG A 99 8.50 2.38 -3.78
N ILE A 100 8.68 1.10 -4.11
CA ILE A 100 8.06 0.47 -5.28
C ILE A 100 6.52 0.48 -5.14
N GLY A 101 5.99 0.27 -3.93
CA GLY A 101 4.56 0.43 -3.64
C GLY A 101 4.06 1.85 -3.89
N ARG A 102 4.80 2.86 -3.41
CA ARG A 102 4.51 4.27 -3.71
C ARG A 102 4.53 4.55 -5.20
N LEU A 103 5.56 4.08 -5.91
CA LEU A 103 5.67 4.25 -7.36
C LEU A 103 4.45 3.67 -8.07
N PHE A 104 3.99 2.48 -7.68
CA PHE A 104 2.79 1.87 -8.25
C PHE A 104 1.55 2.75 -8.07
N ALA A 105 1.35 3.32 -6.88
CA ALA A 105 0.24 4.25 -6.61
C ALA A 105 0.32 5.53 -7.46
N VAL A 106 1.54 6.07 -7.67
CA VAL A 106 1.74 7.24 -8.54
C VAL A 106 1.39 6.92 -10.00
N LEU A 107 1.83 5.76 -10.50
CA LEU A 107 1.55 5.34 -11.88
C LEU A 107 0.05 5.10 -12.11
N GLU A 108 -0.65 4.53 -11.12
CA GLU A 108 -2.10 4.37 -11.16
C GLU A 108 -2.78 5.75 -11.19
N LYS A 109 -2.35 6.68 -10.35
CA LYS A 109 -2.93 8.03 -10.30
C LYS A 109 -2.73 8.80 -11.61
N ILE A 110 -1.57 8.66 -12.24
CA ILE A 110 -1.29 9.23 -13.57
C ILE A 110 -2.26 8.66 -14.61
N GLN A 111 -2.51 7.34 -14.58
CA GLN A 111 -3.45 6.70 -15.50
C GLN A 111 -4.89 7.18 -15.29
N GLU A 112 -5.34 7.28 -14.03
CA GLU A 112 -6.67 7.77 -13.65
C GLU A 112 -6.90 9.21 -14.13
N GLU A 113 -5.92 10.11 -13.95
CA GLU A 113 -6.05 11.51 -14.40
C GLU A 113 -5.97 11.64 -15.92
N ALA A 114 -5.15 10.83 -16.59
CA ALA A 114 -4.99 10.88 -18.03
C ALA A 114 -6.18 10.29 -18.79
N ASN A 115 -6.98 9.44 -18.12
CA ASN A 115 -8.15 8.81 -18.71
C ASN A 115 -9.31 8.84 -17.70
N PRO A 116 -10.05 9.95 -17.61
CA PRO A 116 -11.24 10.03 -16.78
C PRO A 116 -12.27 8.96 -17.17
N GLY A 117 -12.83 8.25 -16.20
CA GLY A 117 -13.88 7.23 -16.44
C GLY A 117 -13.39 5.87 -16.93
N ILE A 118 -12.12 5.51 -16.72
CA ILE A 118 -11.66 4.14 -17.04
C ILE A 118 -12.33 3.08 -16.17
N ASN A 119 -12.69 1.96 -16.80
CA ASN A 119 -13.32 0.81 -16.12
C ASN A 119 -12.32 -0.05 -15.34
N ALA A 120 -11.03 -0.01 -15.69
CA ALA A 120 -10.00 -0.80 -15.04
C ALA A 120 -8.64 -0.08 -15.11
N THR A 121 -7.94 -0.10 -13.98
CA THR A 121 -6.63 0.52 -13.78
C THR A 121 -5.51 -0.51 -13.90
N ILE A 122 -4.26 -0.04 -13.81
CA ILE A 122 -3.10 -0.92 -13.66
C ILE A 122 -3.15 -1.73 -12.35
N ARG A 123 -3.82 -1.24 -11.31
CA ARG A 123 -4.03 -2.00 -10.06
C ARG A 123 -4.81 -3.27 -10.33
N ASP A 124 -5.92 -3.15 -11.06
CA ASP A 124 -6.80 -4.28 -11.32
C ASP A 124 -6.17 -5.37 -12.23
N ARG A 125 -5.09 -5.01 -12.93
CA ARG A 125 -4.40 -5.91 -13.87
C ARG A 125 -3.06 -6.42 -13.36
N PHE A 126 -2.32 -5.58 -12.63
CA PHE A 126 -0.92 -5.82 -12.33
C PHE A 126 -0.59 -5.83 -10.84
N TYR A 127 -1.53 -5.56 -9.91
CA TYR A 127 -1.19 -5.51 -8.48
C TYR A 127 -0.57 -6.83 -7.98
N GLY A 128 -1.13 -7.97 -8.38
CA GLY A 128 -0.61 -9.29 -8.00
C GLY A 128 0.87 -9.46 -8.37
N ALA A 129 1.20 -9.24 -9.63
CA ALA A 129 2.56 -9.34 -10.16
C ALA A 129 3.48 -8.21 -9.65
N ALA A 130 2.98 -6.98 -9.50
CA ALA A 130 3.74 -5.85 -8.97
C ALA A 130 4.13 -6.05 -7.51
N SER A 131 3.23 -6.63 -6.71
CA SER A 131 3.50 -6.95 -5.32
C SER A 131 4.36 -8.20 -5.16
N SER A 132 4.39 -9.14 -6.11
CA SER A 132 5.19 -10.37 -6.00
C SER A 132 6.55 -10.28 -6.67
N SER A 133 6.58 -9.77 -7.89
CA SER A 133 7.71 -9.85 -8.81
C SER A 133 7.83 -8.56 -9.63
N PRO A 134 8.21 -7.43 -9.00
CA PRO A 134 8.19 -6.09 -9.61
C PRO A 134 8.89 -6.01 -10.98
N ILE A 135 10.00 -6.70 -11.15
CA ILE A 135 10.79 -6.67 -12.39
C ILE A 135 9.98 -7.03 -13.64
N THR A 136 8.94 -7.85 -13.49
CA THR A 136 8.12 -8.35 -14.61
C THR A 136 7.13 -7.34 -15.16
N VAL A 137 6.77 -6.32 -14.37
CA VAL A 137 5.69 -5.38 -14.70
C VAL A 137 6.12 -3.93 -14.76
N PHE A 138 7.02 -3.48 -13.88
CA PHE A 138 7.38 -2.06 -13.79
C PHE A 138 7.98 -1.48 -15.08
N PRO A 139 8.82 -2.17 -15.86
CA PRO A 139 9.31 -1.65 -17.14
C PRO A 139 8.17 -1.27 -18.10
N ARG A 140 7.11 -2.09 -18.15
CA ARG A 140 5.91 -1.81 -18.96
C ARG A 140 5.09 -0.67 -18.39
N LEU A 141 4.91 -0.59 -17.07
CA LEU A 141 4.15 0.50 -16.46
C LEU A 141 4.83 1.86 -16.65
N LEU A 142 6.16 1.89 -16.58
CA LEU A 142 6.96 3.10 -16.80
C LEU A 142 6.92 3.58 -18.25
N SER A 143 6.85 2.68 -19.23
CA SER A 143 6.69 3.09 -20.63
C SER A 143 5.29 3.67 -20.89
N LEU A 144 4.25 3.05 -20.32
CA LEU A 144 2.86 3.53 -20.42
C LEU A 144 2.66 4.92 -19.79
N LYS A 145 3.39 5.19 -18.68
CA LYS A 145 3.39 6.50 -18.02
C LYS A 145 3.56 7.65 -19.01
N ASN A 146 4.51 7.54 -19.93
CA ASN A 146 4.88 8.64 -20.83
C ASN A 146 3.70 9.04 -21.73
N SER A 147 2.92 8.08 -22.21
CA SER A 147 1.71 8.34 -23.00
C SER A 147 0.60 8.98 -22.16
N HIS A 148 0.48 8.62 -20.89
CA HIS A 148 -0.48 9.22 -19.97
C HIS A 148 -0.09 10.66 -19.59
N LEU A 149 1.17 10.91 -19.28
CA LEU A 149 1.68 12.25 -18.94
C LEU A 149 1.46 13.27 -20.05
N LYS A 150 1.53 12.86 -21.33
CA LYS A 150 1.24 13.73 -22.48
C LYS A 150 -0.21 14.23 -22.53
N LYS A 151 -1.14 13.54 -21.87
CA LYS A 151 -2.56 13.93 -21.79
C LYS A 151 -2.86 14.87 -20.62
N LEU A 152 -1.91 15.06 -19.71
CA LEU A 152 -2.07 15.95 -18.56
C LEU A 152 -1.61 17.37 -18.89
N ASN A 153 -2.12 18.33 -18.13
CA ASN A 153 -1.60 19.70 -18.20
C ASN A 153 -0.14 19.76 -17.71
N GLU A 154 0.56 20.83 -18.09
CA GLU A 154 2.00 20.97 -17.82
C GLU A 154 2.33 20.95 -16.33
N GLY A 155 1.53 21.63 -15.49
CA GLY A 155 1.73 21.65 -14.05
C GLY A 155 1.62 20.26 -13.39
N ARG A 156 0.62 19.46 -13.78
CA ARG A 156 0.45 18.08 -13.29
C ARG A 156 1.55 17.17 -13.80
N LYS A 157 1.97 17.33 -15.06
CA LYS A 157 3.09 16.59 -15.63
C LYS A 157 4.37 16.82 -14.83
N ILE A 158 4.73 18.08 -14.58
CA ILE A 158 5.92 18.45 -13.79
C ILE A 158 5.83 17.88 -12.37
N TYR A 159 4.66 17.98 -11.73
CA TYR A 159 4.44 17.42 -10.40
C TYR A 159 4.72 15.91 -10.34
N PHE A 160 4.15 15.14 -11.27
CA PHE A 160 4.33 13.70 -11.30
C PHE A 160 5.75 13.28 -11.69
N GLU A 161 6.40 13.99 -12.60
CA GLU A 161 7.80 13.72 -12.96
C GLU A 161 8.75 13.95 -11.78
N LYS A 162 8.54 15.02 -10.99
CA LYS A 162 9.27 15.26 -9.75
C LYS A 162 9.03 14.13 -8.74
N LEU A 163 7.77 13.81 -8.47
CA LEU A 163 7.42 12.77 -7.50
C LEU A 163 8.00 11.39 -7.87
N ILE A 164 8.04 11.06 -9.16
CA ILE A 164 8.64 9.82 -9.65
C ILE A 164 10.16 9.85 -9.47
N THR A 165 10.80 10.94 -9.85
CA THR A 165 12.25 11.12 -9.65
C THR A 165 12.62 10.94 -8.17
N ASP A 166 11.88 11.58 -7.26
CA ASP A 166 12.10 11.48 -5.81
C ASP A 166 12.01 10.04 -5.29
N ILE A 167 11.06 9.25 -5.83
CA ILE A 167 10.92 7.85 -5.47
C ILE A 167 12.08 7.02 -6.03
N PHE A 168 12.49 7.28 -7.29
CA PHE A 168 13.54 6.55 -8.00
C PHE A 168 14.95 6.80 -7.48
N CYS A 169 15.25 7.97 -6.92
CA CYS A 169 16.61 8.34 -6.49
C CYS A 169 17.31 7.28 -5.63
N GLU A 170 16.56 6.47 -4.87
CA GLU A 170 17.12 5.41 -4.02
C GLU A 170 16.83 3.97 -4.52
N ILE A 171 16.07 3.81 -5.61
CA ILE A 171 15.81 2.50 -6.22
C ILE A 171 16.93 2.18 -7.21
N LYS A 172 17.91 1.38 -6.79
CA LYS A 172 19.02 0.95 -7.66
C LYS A 172 18.58 -0.03 -8.76
N SER A 173 17.68 -0.96 -8.43
CA SER A 173 17.15 -1.96 -9.35
C SER A 173 15.80 -2.48 -8.87
N PHE A 174 14.99 -3.01 -9.80
CA PHE A 174 13.76 -3.71 -9.43
C PHE A 174 14.08 -5.13 -8.95
N PRO A 175 13.60 -5.54 -7.77
CA PRO A 175 13.81 -6.90 -7.28
C PRO A 175 13.03 -7.90 -8.13
N THR A 176 13.60 -9.10 -8.25
CA THR A 176 12.99 -10.21 -9.00
C THR A 176 11.74 -10.73 -8.31
N ASN A 177 11.81 -10.92 -7.00
CA ASN A 177 10.71 -11.34 -6.14
C ASN A 177 10.78 -10.60 -4.79
N LEU A 178 9.61 -10.38 -4.19
CA LEU A 178 9.46 -9.83 -2.84
C LEU A 178 9.08 -10.93 -1.86
N SER A 179 9.74 -10.99 -0.71
CA SER A 179 9.33 -11.77 0.46
C SER A 179 7.98 -11.28 1.02
N LEU A 180 7.36 -12.03 1.95
CA LEU A 180 6.09 -11.61 2.56
C LEU A 180 6.21 -10.27 3.31
N ASN A 181 7.31 -10.03 4.02
CA ASN A 181 7.52 -8.77 4.72
C ASN A 181 7.72 -7.60 3.73
N GLU A 182 8.39 -7.84 2.59
CA GLU A 182 8.53 -6.85 1.54
C GLU A 182 7.20 -6.59 0.80
N GLN A 183 6.41 -7.62 0.55
CA GLN A 183 5.05 -7.50 0.03
C GLN A 183 4.16 -6.65 0.93
N ALA A 184 4.32 -6.79 2.26
CA ALA A 184 3.63 -5.93 3.22
C ALA A 184 4.10 -4.48 3.14
N ASN A 185 5.42 -4.25 3.08
CA ASN A 185 5.97 -2.90 2.88
C ASN A 185 5.46 -2.25 1.58
N PHE A 186 5.41 -3.01 0.48
CA PHE A 186 4.82 -2.57 -0.80
C PHE A 186 3.36 -2.14 -0.61
N ALA A 187 2.54 -2.97 0.03
CA ALA A 187 1.12 -2.66 0.22
C ALA A 187 0.90 -1.43 1.10
N ILE A 188 1.71 -1.25 2.16
CA ILE A 188 1.63 -0.06 3.01
C ILE A 188 2.06 1.19 2.24
N GLY A 189 3.18 1.13 1.49
CA GLY A 189 3.65 2.25 0.69
C GLY A 189 2.65 2.67 -0.39
N TYR A 190 2.02 1.69 -1.04
CA TYR A 190 0.91 1.91 -1.96
C TYR A 190 -0.25 2.63 -1.27
N TYR A 191 -0.72 2.12 -0.13
CA TYR A 191 -1.85 2.70 0.60
C TYR A 191 -1.56 4.13 1.08
N HIS A 192 -0.38 4.37 1.68
CA HIS A 192 0.01 5.71 2.14
C HIS A 192 0.06 6.72 1.00
N GLN A 193 0.61 6.34 -0.16
CA GLN A 193 0.70 7.24 -1.30
C GLN A 193 -0.68 7.50 -1.93
N ARG A 194 -1.57 6.50 -1.98
CA ARG A 194 -2.97 6.70 -2.40
C ARG A 194 -3.69 7.65 -1.46
N GLN A 195 -3.57 7.45 -0.15
CA GLN A 195 -4.21 8.29 0.85
C GLN A 195 -3.74 9.76 0.75
N ASP A 196 -2.44 9.99 0.56
CA ASP A 196 -1.87 11.34 0.38
C ASP A 196 -2.47 12.09 -0.83
N PHE A 197 -2.81 11.38 -1.91
CA PHE A 197 -3.51 11.99 -3.05
C PHE A 197 -4.96 12.38 -2.76
N PHE A 198 -5.64 11.65 -1.87
CA PHE A 198 -7.03 11.95 -1.49
C PHE A 198 -7.11 13.10 -0.50
N THR A 199 -6.27 13.12 0.54
CA THR A 199 -6.26 14.21 1.53
C THR A 199 -5.89 15.56 0.90
N LYS A 200 -4.94 15.59 -0.04
CA LYS A 200 -4.61 16.82 -0.78
C LYS A 200 -5.75 17.33 -1.66
N LYS A 201 -6.72 16.48 -2.00
CA LYS A 201 -7.91 16.87 -2.78
C LYS A 201 -8.97 17.48 -1.85
N SER A 202 -9.22 16.88 -0.69
CA SER A 202 -10.16 17.44 0.30
C SER A 202 -9.72 18.82 0.78
N ASP A 203 -8.42 19.00 1.06
CA ASP A 203 -7.91 20.28 1.56
C ASP A 203 -8.07 21.40 0.51
N LYS A 204 -7.96 21.07 -0.78
CA LYS A 204 -8.18 22.03 -1.88
C LYS A 204 -9.65 22.36 -2.07
N GLU A 205 -10.52 21.36 -2.02
CA GLU A 205 -11.97 21.56 -2.13
C GLU A 205 -12.52 22.40 -0.95
N GLU A 206 -12.05 22.16 0.27
CA GLU A 206 -12.40 22.98 1.45
C GLU A 206 -11.86 24.42 1.35
N THR A 207 -10.67 24.62 0.77
CA THR A 207 -10.11 25.96 0.58
C THR A 207 -10.86 26.74 -0.52
N GLU A 208 -11.37 26.08 -1.55
CA GLU A 208 -12.17 26.71 -2.62
C GLU A 208 -13.61 27.03 -2.17
N LEU A 209 -14.18 26.24 -1.25
CA LEU A 209 -15.49 26.49 -0.64
C LEU A 209 -15.48 27.64 0.38
N ASN A 210 -14.37 27.86 1.08
CA ASN A 210 -14.25 28.93 2.07
C ASN A 210 -13.88 30.30 1.46
N ASN A 211 -13.53 30.34 0.16
CA ASN A 211 -13.15 31.55 -0.56
C ASN A 211 -14.22 32.01 -1.59
N ASN A 212 -15.38 31.35 -1.63
CA ASN A 212 -16.58 31.74 -2.39
C ASN A 212 -17.73 32.07 -1.43
#